data_AF-A0A662D442-F1
#
_entry.id   AF-A0A662D442-F1
#
_cell.length_a   1.000
_cell.length_b   1.000
_cell.length_c   1.000
_cell.angle_alpha   90.00
_cell.angle_beta   90.00
_cell.angle_gamma   90.00
#
_symmetry.space_group_name_H-M   'P 1'
#
loop_
_entity.id
_entity.type
_entity.pdbx_description
1 polymer ?
#
loop_
_entity_poly.entity_id
_entity_poly.type
_entity_poly.pdbx_seq_one_letter_code
_entity_poly.pdbx_strand_id
1 'polypeptide(L)'
;MVLYFITGNKNKFKEVKSILGNIEQLNIDLPEIQEIDAKEVIKAKLLEALNYKNAKFIVEDTSLYLDCLNGLPGPLIKLFMETIGNAGLFNIAEKLGDDRAEAKTIIGYAKSREEIYFFEGSIKGKIVRPKGNSGFGWDPIFQPEGFSKTFAEMSEKDKNFNSMRRIALNRLKEFMKKSL
;
A
#
# COMPACT_ATOMS: atom_id res chain seq x y z
N MET A 1 18.72 17.42 -0.29
CA MET A 1 18.85 16.01 0.13
C MET A 1 18.01 15.14 -0.79
N VAL A 2 18.60 14.07 -1.31
CA VAL A 2 17.92 13.08 -2.16
C VAL A 2 16.81 12.36 -1.37
N LEU A 3 15.68 12.09 -2.02
CA LEU A 3 14.59 11.28 -1.47
C LEU A 3 14.71 9.85 -2.00
N TYR A 4 14.74 8.87 -1.10
CA TYR A 4 14.79 7.46 -1.43
C TYR A 4 13.47 6.76 -1.12
N PHE A 5 13.00 5.91 -2.04
CA PHE A 5 11.91 4.97 -1.78
C PHE A 5 12.47 3.58 -1.51
N ILE A 6 12.22 3.06 -0.31
CA ILE A 6 12.64 1.74 0.13
C ILE A 6 11.64 0.70 -0.39
N THR A 7 11.98 0.06 -1.50
CA THR A 7 11.12 -0.97 -2.09
C THR A 7 11.90 -1.85 -3.06
N GLY A 8 11.61 -3.15 -3.03
CA GLY A 8 11.98 -4.09 -4.10
C GLY A 8 10.93 -4.19 -5.22
N ASN A 9 9.73 -3.63 -5.02
CA ASN A 9 8.63 -3.75 -5.97
C ASN A 9 8.72 -2.69 -7.08
N LYS A 10 9.09 -3.13 -8.29
CA LYS A 10 9.24 -2.27 -9.48
C LYS A 10 7.93 -1.56 -9.88
N ASN A 11 6.78 -2.21 -9.71
CA ASN A 11 5.47 -1.62 -10.04
C ASN A 11 5.13 -0.48 -9.07
N LYS A 12 5.33 -0.68 -7.76
CA LYS A 12 5.19 0.38 -6.75
C LYS A 12 6.12 1.56 -7.07
N PHE A 13 7.38 1.29 -7.40
CA PHE A 13 8.33 2.36 -7.74
C PHE A 13 7.90 3.15 -8.98
N LYS A 14 7.44 2.48 -10.04
CA LYS A 14 6.91 3.12 -11.26
C LYS A 14 5.76 4.08 -10.92
N GLU A 15 4.81 3.64 -10.11
CA GLU A 15 3.67 4.47 -9.67
C GLU A 15 4.13 5.68 -8.87
N VAL A 16 4.97 5.48 -7.85
CA VAL A 16 5.49 6.55 -6.98
C VAL A 16 6.29 7.58 -7.78
N LYS A 17 7.19 7.12 -8.66
CA LYS A 17 8.02 7.99 -9.51
C LYS A 17 7.18 8.83 -10.46
N SER A 18 6.08 8.29 -10.98
CA SER A 18 5.17 9.04 -11.86
C SER A 18 4.49 10.23 -11.16
N ILE A 19 4.37 10.19 -9.83
CA ILE A 19 3.65 11.20 -9.03
C ILE A 19 4.61 12.19 -8.37
N LEU A 20 5.69 11.69 -7.75
CA LEU A 20 6.67 12.51 -7.02
C LEU A 20 7.81 13.04 -7.91
N GLY A 21 8.09 12.39 -9.03
CA GLY A 21 9.15 12.79 -9.95
C GLY A 21 10.55 12.44 -9.44
N ASN A 22 11.20 13.37 -8.73
CA ASN A 22 12.61 13.24 -8.33
C ASN A 22 12.77 12.34 -7.10
N ILE A 23 12.80 11.03 -7.32
CA ILE A 23 12.95 10.00 -6.29
C ILE A 23 13.82 8.83 -6.78
N GLU A 24 14.69 8.33 -5.91
CA GLU A 24 15.56 7.18 -6.16
C GLU A 24 15.01 5.91 -5.51
N GLN A 25 15.09 4.78 -6.20
CA GLN A 25 14.75 3.49 -5.61
C GLN A 25 15.93 2.98 -4.79
N LEU A 26 15.66 2.55 -3.55
CA LEU A 26 16.62 1.83 -2.73
C LEU A 26 16.06 0.43 -2.45
N ASN A 27 16.62 -0.57 -3.13
CA ASN A 27 16.24 -1.97 -2.94
C ASN A 27 17.12 -2.60 -1.85
N ILE A 28 16.76 -2.33 -0.60
CA ILE A 28 17.34 -2.96 0.58
C ILE A 28 16.30 -3.85 1.23
N ASP A 29 16.72 -5.05 1.62
CA ASP A 29 15.87 -5.96 2.38
C ASP A 29 15.94 -5.55 3.85
N LEU A 30 14.89 -4.91 4.35
CA LEU A 30 14.78 -4.49 5.74
C LEU A 30 13.74 -5.35 6.44
N PRO A 31 13.98 -5.74 7.72
CA PRO A 31 13.00 -6.48 8.50
C PRO A 31 11.64 -5.79 8.50
N GLU A 32 10.60 -6.57 8.26
CA GLU A 32 9.22 -6.14 8.36
C GLU A 32 8.62 -6.81 9.61
N ILE A 33 8.41 -6.01 10.66
CA ILE A 33 7.83 -6.51 11.90
C ILE A 33 6.38 -6.92 11.67
N GLN A 34 5.88 -7.86 12.47
CA GLN A 34 4.48 -8.25 12.45
C GLN A 34 3.71 -7.36 13.42
N GLU A 35 2.94 -6.43 12.89
CA GLU A 35 2.09 -5.52 13.66
C GLU A 35 0.74 -5.33 12.96
N ILE A 36 -0.28 -5.03 13.76
CA ILE A 36 -1.63 -4.72 13.25
C ILE A 36 -1.74 -3.26 12.78
N ASP A 37 -0.92 -2.36 13.35
CA ASP A 37 -0.83 -0.98 12.90
C ASP A 37 0.27 -0.84 11.84
N ALA A 38 -0.14 -0.59 10.59
CA ALA A 38 0.77 -0.33 9.48
C ALA A 38 1.76 0.81 9.77
N LYS A 39 1.41 1.79 10.62
CA LYS A 39 2.33 2.89 10.96
C LYS A 39 3.53 2.38 11.76
N GLU A 40 3.36 1.42 12.65
CA GLU A 40 4.46 0.84 13.41
C GLU A 40 5.38 0.00 12.52
N VAL A 41 4.80 -0.77 11.59
CA VAL A 41 5.57 -1.50 10.54
C VAL A 41 6.43 -0.53 9.72
N ILE A 42 5.81 0.55 9.22
CA ILE A 42 6.48 1.58 8.42
C ILE A 42 7.56 2.30 9.24
N LYS A 43 7.26 2.67 10.48
CA LYS A 43 8.17 3.40 11.37
C LYS A 43 9.41 2.59 11.68
N ALA A 44 9.26 1.30 12.01
CA ALA A 44 10.39 0.40 12.25
C ALA A 44 11.31 0.36 11.01
N LYS A 45 10.72 0.21 9.82
CA LYS A 45 11.46 0.17 8.55
C LYS A 45 12.17 1.49 8.22
N LEU A 46 11.54 2.63 8.50
CA LEU A 46 12.16 3.95 8.33
C LEU A 46 13.31 4.19 9.30
N LEU A 47 13.14 3.83 10.57
CA LEU A 47 14.19 3.98 11.59
C LEU A 47 15.40 3.12 11.25
N GLU A 48 15.18 1.91 10.73
CA GLU A 48 16.24 1.05 10.26
C GLU A 48 16.96 1.66 9.05
N ALA A 49 16.21 2.18 8.07
CA ALA A 49 16.78 2.83 6.91
C ALA A 49 17.68 4.04 7.21
N LEU A 50 17.28 4.84 8.22
CA LEU A 50 18.05 5.99 8.68
C LEU A 50 19.42 5.58 9.26
N ASN A 51 19.59 4.32 9.69
CA ASN A 51 20.90 3.80 10.12
C ASN A 51 21.85 3.56 8.94
N TYR A 52 21.35 3.39 7.71
CA TYR A 52 22.18 3.10 6.53
C TYR A 52 22.79 4.36 5.90
N LYS A 53 22.04 5.47 5.85
CA LYS A 53 22.49 6.70 5.19
C LYS A 53 21.74 7.91 5.71
N ASN A 54 22.46 9.03 5.83
CA ASN A 54 21.84 10.33 6.08
C ASN A 54 21.13 10.84 4.82
N ALA A 55 19.86 10.51 4.66
CA ALA A 55 19.00 10.92 3.57
C ALA A 55 17.53 10.99 4.00
N LYS A 56 16.66 11.46 3.10
CA LYS A 56 15.22 11.38 3.31
C LYS A 56 14.71 10.06 2.76
N PHE A 57 13.78 9.43 3.47
CA PHE A 57 13.23 8.14 3.07
C PHE A 57 11.71 8.19 3.00
N ILE A 58 11.15 7.44 2.06
CA ILE A 58 9.77 6.97 2.15
C ILE A 58 9.73 5.44 2.19
N VAL A 59 8.76 4.95 2.92
CA VAL A 59 8.32 3.55 2.96
C VAL A 59 6.82 3.55 2.73
N GLU A 60 6.33 2.54 2.02
CA GLU A 60 4.91 2.37 1.74
C GLU A 60 4.44 0.99 2.22
N ASP A 61 3.37 0.98 3.02
CA ASP A 61 2.56 -0.21 3.26
C ASP A 61 1.25 -0.12 2.47
N THR A 62 0.83 -1.24 1.89
CA THR A 62 -0.47 -1.36 1.21
C THR A 62 -1.19 -2.57 1.74
N SER A 63 -2.26 -2.30 2.48
CA SER A 63 -3.01 -3.26 3.27
C SER A 63 -4.41 -3.45 2.71
N LEU A 64 -4.99 -4.63 2.93
CA LEU A 64 -6.39 -4.95 2.63
C LEU A 64 -7.08 -5.39 3.93
N TYR A 65 -8.13 -4.68 4.31
CA TYR A 65 -8.88 -4.89 5.55
C TYR A 65 -10.24 -5.49 5.19
N LEU A 66 -10.56 -6.68 5.70
CA LEU A 66 -11.87 -7.31 5.52
C LEU A 66 -12.71 -7.10 6.78
N ASP A 67 -13.94 -6.59 6.62
CA ASP A 67 -14.85 -6.36 7.75
C ASP A 67 -15.19 -7.68 8.46
N CYS A 68 -15.36 -8.77 7.70
CA CYS A 68 -15.64 -10.10 8.24
C CYS A 68 -14.53 -10.67 9.12
N LEU A 69 -13.31 -10.12 9.06
CA LEU A 69 -12.18 -10.51 9.88
C LEU A 69 -11.76 -9.39 10.86
N ASN A 70 -12.66 -8.46 11.17
CA ASN A 70 -12.38 -7.30 12.03
C ASN A 70 -11.13 -6.52 11.57
N GLY A 71 -10.96 -6.37 10.26
CA GLY A 71 -9.85 -5.62 9.65
C GLY A 71 -8.63 -6.46 9.27
N LEU A 72 -8.53 -7.74 9.64
CA LEU A 72 -7.52 -8.62 9.07
C LEU A 72 -7.80 -8.89 7.58
N PRO A 73 -6.79 -9.24 6.76
CA PRO A 73 -5.39 -9.43 7.12
C PRO A 73 -4.63 -8.11 7.34
N GLY A 74 -5.14 -6.97 6.90
CA GLY A 74 -4.53 -5.66 7.13
C GLY A 74 -3.07 -5.62 6.62
N PRO A 75 -2.10 -5.18 7.44
CA PRO A 75 -0.67 -5.17 7.09
C PRO A 75 -0.09 -6.55 6.81
N LEU A 76 -0.73 -7.62 7.29
CA LEU A 76 -0.29 -9.00 7.10
C LEU A 76 -0.72 -9.58 5.74
N ILE A 77 -1.33 -8.79 4.87
CA ILE A 77 -1.88 -9.25 3.58
C ILE A 77 -0.88 -10.02 2.72
N LYS A 78 0.41 -9.68 2.78
CA LYS A 78 1.46 -10.41 2.04
C LYS A 78 1.50 -11.89 2.44
N LEU A 79 1.44 -12.20 3.74
CA LEU A 79 1.45 -13.56 4.27
C LEU A 79 0.18 -14.34 3.85
N PHE A 80 -0.96 -13.67 3.81
CA PHE A 80 -2.22 -14.27 3.34
C PHE A 80 -2.17 -14.57 1.84
N MET A 81 -1.59 -13.66 1.06
CA MET A 81 -1.41 -13.87 -0.38
C MET A 81 -0.43 -15.01 -0.70
N GLU A 82 0.62 -15.18 0.09
CA GLU A 82 1.60 -16.27 -0.06
C GLU A 82 1.04 -17.63 0.35
N THR A 83 0.08 -17.67 1.28
CA THR A 83 -0.48 -18.93 1.80
C THR A 83 -1.80 -19.32 1.13
N ILE A 84 -2.85 -18.52 1.32
CA ILE A 84 -4.20 -18.86 0.87
C ILE A 84 -4.57 -18.19 -0.46
N GLY A 85 -3.86 -17.12 -0.82
CA GLY A 85 -4.03 -16.39 -2.07
C GLY A 85 -5.42 -15.77 -2.26
N ASN A 86 -5.67 -15.33 -3.49
CA ASN A 86 -6.94 -14.70 -3.88
C ASN A 86 -8.15 -15.60 -3.65
N ALA A 87 -8.04 -16.89 -4.00
CA ALA A 87 -9.13 -17.84 -3.81
C ALA A 87 -9.46 -18.04 -2.33
N GLY A 88 -8.46 -18.12 -1.47
CA GLY A 88 -8.66 -18.27 -0.02
C GLY A 88 -9.33 -17.06 0.62
N LEU A 89 -8.85 -15.85 0.32
CA LEU A 89 -9.44 -14.61 0.83
C LEU A 89 -10.91 -14.46 0.39
N PHE A 90 -11.20 -14.74 -0.88
CA PHE A 90 -12.58 -14.77 -1.38
C PHE A 90 -13.45 -15.79 -0.63
N ASN A 91 -12.96 -17.03 -0.47
CA ASN A 91 -13.70 -18.08 0.22
C ASN A 91 -14.00 -17.74 1.69
N ILE A 92 -13.11 -17.01 2.36
CA ILE A 92 -13.35 -16.56 3.74
C ILE A 92 -14.52 -15.56 3.77
N ALA A 93 -14.45 -14.52 2.94
CA ALA A 93 -15.51 -13.51 2.86
C ALA A 93 -16.87 -14.12 2.48
N GLU A 94 -16.88 -15.03 1.50
CA GLU A 94 -18.09 -15.75 1.06
C GLU A 94 -18.68 -16.59 2.19
N LYS A 95 -17.87 -17.35 2.94
CA LYS A 95 -18.34 -18.21 4.04
C LYS A 95 -18.82 -17.44 5.26
N LEU A 96 -18.22 -16.28 5.55
CA LEU A 96 -18.62 -15.44 6.67
C LEU A 96 -19.80 -14.51 6.33
N GLY A 97 -20.18 -14.42 5.06
CA GLY A 97 -21.35 -13.66 4.61
C GLY A 97 -21.18 -12.14 4.67
N ASP A 98 -19.93 -11.66 4.68
CA ASP A 98 -19.63 -10.24 4.65
C ASP A 98 -18.41 -9.99 3.74
N ASP A 99 -18.70 -9.37 2.60
CA ASP A 99 -17.74 -9.09 1.54
C ASP A 99 -17.15 -7.69 1.62
N ARG A 100 -17.53 -6.87 2.61
CA ARG A 100 -17.04 -5.49 2.72
C ARG A 100 -15.54 -5.48 3.03
N ALA A 101 -14.83 -4.61 2.34
CA ALA A 101 -13.41 -4.44 2.52
C ALA A 101 -12.97 -2.99 2.29
N GLU A 102 -11.82 -2.65 2.86
CA GLU A 102 -11.15 -1.38 2.65
C GLU A 102 -9.69 -1.62 2.23
N ALA A 103 -9.28 -1.00 1.13
CA ALA A 103 -7.90 -0.95 0.71
C ALA A 103 -7.25 0.33 1.24
N LYS A 104 -6.13 0.23 1.98
CA LYS A 104 -5.38 1.40 2.47
C LYS A 104 -3.94 1.36 2.00
N THR A 105 -3.42 2.52 1.61
CA THR A 105 -1.98 2.75 1.52
C THR A 105 -1.59 3.77 2.58
N ILE A 106 -0.58 3.45 3.37
CA ILE A 106 0.09 4.42 4.26
C ILE A 106 1.51 4.62 3.74
N ILE A 107 1.90 5.88 3.59
CA ILE A 107 3.26 6.28 3.26
C ILE A 107 3.86 6.96 4.48
N GLY A 108 4.92 6.37 5.00
CA GLY A 108 5.77 7.05 5.97
C GLY A 108 6.86 7.83 5.24
N TYR A 109 7.10 9.06 5.68
CA TYR A 109 8.18 9.92 5.23
C TYR A 109 9.04 10.31 6.43
N ALA A 110 10.33 9.98 6.34
CA ALA A 110 11.32 10.36 7.34
C ALA A 110 12.27 11.42 6.78
N LYS A 111 12.33 12.57 7.47
CA LYS A 111 13.36 13.59 7.24
C LYS A 111 14.55 13.41 8.19
N SER A 112 14.28 12.97 9.42
CA SER A 112 15.23 12.54 10.44
C SER A 112 14.56 11.48 11.32
N ARG A 113 15.24 11.03 12.39
CA ARG A 113 14.65 10.09 13.36
C ARG A 113 13.51 10.71 14.16
N GLU A 114 13.53 12.02 14.34
CA GLU A 114 12.55 12.82 15.10
C GLU A 114 11.41 13.33 14.20
N GLU A 115 11.68 13.47 12.90
CA GLU A 115 10.74 14.01 11.91
C GLU A 115 10.21 12.89 11.00
N ILE A 116 9.27 12.08 11.51
CA ILE A 116 8.54 11.04 10.77
C ILE A 116 7.06 11.43 10.63
N TYR A 117 6.57 11.42 9.40
CA TYR A 117 5.20 11.80 9.05
C TYR A 117 4.51 10.66 8.28
N PHE A 118 3.20 10.53 8.45
CA PHE A 118 2.40 9.49 7.80
C PHE A 118 1.30 10.11 6.94
N PHE A 119 1.14 9.57 5.73
CA PHE A 119 0.14 9.99 4.76
C PHE A 119 -0.67 8.78 4.33
N GLU A 120 -1.97 8.83 4.55
CA GLU A 120 -2.86 7.72 4.26
C GLU A 120 -3.71 8.02 3.02
N GLY A 121 -4.07 7.00 2.27
CA GLY A 121 -5.18 7.02 1.34
C GLY A 121 -5.95 5.72 1.49
N SER A 122 -7.28 5.78 1.36
CA SER A 122 -8.12 4.59 1.44
C SER A 122 -9.23 4.59 0.41
N ILE A 123 -9.69 3.39 0.07
CA ILE A 123 -10.83 3.14 -0.82
C ILE A 123 -11.64 2.00 -0.23
N LYS A 124 -12.95 2.23 -0.09
CA LYS A 124 -13.90 1.18 0.26
C LYS A 124 -14.28 0.36 -0.97
N GLY A 125 -14.62 -0.90 -0.74
CA GLY A 125 -15.02 -1.82 -1.78
C GLY A 125 -15.52 -3.12 -1.20
N LYS A 126 -15.45 -4.15 -2.03
CA LYS A 126 -15.86 -5.49 -1.65
C LYS A 126 -14.96 -6.57 -2.24
N ILE A 127 -14.93 -7.71 -1.57
CA ILE A 127 -14.28 -8.93 -2.01
C ILE A 127 -15.20 -9.68 -2.95
N VAL A 128 -14.74 -9.94 -4.17
CA VAL A 128 -15.49 -10.67 -5.19
C VAL A 128 -14.70 -11.87 -5.70
N ARG A 129 -15.39 -12.75 -6.42
CA ARG A 129 -14.74 -13.87 -7.10
C ARG A 129 -13.60 -13.34 -7.98
N PRO A 130 -12.40 -13.96 -7.95
CA PRO A 130 -11.25 -13.49 -8.71
C PRO A 130 -11.56 -13.26 -10.20
N LYS A 131 -11.25 -12.06 -10.71
CA LYS A 131 -11.42 -11.67 -12.12
C LYS A 131 -10.24 -10.80 -12.57
N GLY A 132 -9.99 -10.79 -13.88
CA GLY A 132 -8.92 -9.99 -14.47
C GLY A 132 -7.55 -10.64 -14.42
N ASN A 133 -6.68 -10.22 -15.35
CA ASN A 133 -5.33 -10.78 -15.55
C ASN A 133 -4.22 -9.73 -15.41
N SER A 134 -4.57 -8.48 -15.06
CA SER A 134 -3.61 -7.40 -14.83
C SER A 134 -3.42 -7.14 -13.34
N GLY A 135 -2.53 -6.20 -12.99
CA GLY A 135 -2.31 -5.79 -11.59
C GLY A 135 -1.38 -6.72 -10.81
N PHE A 136 -1.47 -6.67 -9.49
CA PHE A 136 -0.63 -7.44 -8.57
C PHE A 136 -1.34 -7.74 -7.24
N GLY A 137 -0.92 -8.83 -6.59
CA GLY A 137 -1.45 -9.23 -5.29
C GLY A 137 -2.94 -9.54 -5.31
N TRP A 138 -3.71 -8.80 -4.50
CA TRP A 138 -5.14 -8.98 -4.29
C TRP A 138 -6.04 -8.18 -5.23
N ASP A 139 -5.45 -7.49 -6.22
CA ASP A 139 -6.21 -6.77 -7.24
C ASP A 139 -7.35 -7.59 -7.90
N PRO A 140 -7.21 -8.91 -8.17
CA PRO A 140 -8.27 -9.70 -8.80
C PRO A 140 -9.52 -9.90 -7.95
N ILE A 141 -9.45 -9.69 -6.64
CA ILE A 141 -10.58 -9.93 -5.73
C ILE A 141 -11.18 -8.65 -5.16
N PHE A 142 -10.55 -7.49 -5.37
CA PHE A 142 -11.04 -6.23 -4.82
C PHE A 142 -11.79 -5.43 -5.88
N GLN A 143 -13.09 -5.25 -5.68
CA GLN A 143 -13.94 -4.36 -6.46
C GLN A 143 -14.17 -3.06 -5.67
N PRO A 144 -13.61 -1.91 -6.09
CA PRO A 144 -13.83 -0.64 -5.41
C PRO A 144 -15.28 -0.17 -5.54
N GLU A 145 -15.76 0.55 -4.54
CA GLU A 145 -17.11 1.14 -4.52
C GLU A 145 -17.31 2.09 -5.71
N GLY A 146 -18.49 2.02 -6.34
CA GLY A 146 -18.81 2.79 -7.54
C GLY A 146 -18.31 2.18 -8.87
N PHE A 147 -17.62 1.04 -8.84
CA PHE A 147 -17.16 0.35 -10.04
C PHE A 147 -17.76 -1.06 -10.16
N SER A 148 -17.89 -1.55 -11.40
CA SER A 148 -18.30 -2.94 -11.71
C SER A 148 -17.12 -3.89 -11.98
N LYS A 149 -15.89 -3.35 -11.98
CA LYS A 149 -14.65 -4.06 -12.30
C LYS A 149 -13.79 -4.18 -11.06
N THR A 150 -13.07 -5.29 -10.95
CA THR A 150 -11.96 -5.45 -10.00
C THR A 150 -10.77 -4.58 -10.41
N PHE A 151 -9.82 -4.34 -9.50
CA PHE A 151 -8.59 -3.63 -9.88
C PHE A 151 -7.79 -4.34 -10.98
N ALA A 152 -7.84 -5.68 -11.06
CA ALA A 152 -7.17 -6.45 -12.11
C ALA A 152 -7.91 -6.45 -13.48
N GLU A 153 -9.11 -5.87 -13.54
CA GLU A 153 -9.86 -5.63 -14.78
C GLU A 153 -9.73 -4.18 -15.26
N MET A 154 -9.15 -3.29 -14.44
CA MET A 154 -8.90 -1.89 -14.79
C MET A 154 -7.59 -1.76 -15.57
N SER A 155 -7.51 -0.72 -16.42
CA SER A 155 -6.22 -0.33 -16.99
C SER A 155 -5.31 0.25 -15.91
N GLU A 156 -3.98 0.21 -16.09
CA GLU A 156 -3.04 0.87 -15.16
C GLU A 156 -3.42 2.34 -14.96
N LYS A 157 -3.86 3.02 -16.03
CA LYS A 157 -4.24 4.43 -15.99
C LYS A 157 -5.47 4.66 -15.11
N ASP A 158 -6.52 3.85 -15.28
CA ASP A 158 -7.77 3.99 -14.52
C ASP A 158 -7.55 3.69 -13.04
N LYS A 159 -6.81 2.62 -12.73
CA LYS A 159 -6.44 2.27 -11.36
C LYS A 159 -5.65 3.41 -10.70
N ASN A 160 -4.62 3.93 -11.40
CA ASN A 160 -3.73 4.96 -10.85
C ASN A 160 -4.37 6.34 -10.72
N PHE A 161 -5.51 6.58 -11.37
CA PHE A 161 -6.21 7.86 -11.28
C PHE A 161 -6.84 8.05 -9.90
N ASN A 162 -7.42 6.99 -9.33
CA ASN A 162 -8.16 7.05 -8.06
C ASN A 162 -7.65 6.09 -6.98
N SER A 163 -6.45 5.49 -7.12
CA SER A 163 -5.95 4.52 -6.13
C SER A 163 -5.66 5.14 -4.76
N MET A 164 -5.75 4.30 -3.74
CA MET A 164 -5.39 4.60 -2.36
C MET A 164 -3.93 5.11 -2.27
N ARG A 165 -3.02 4.52 -3.05
CA ARG A 165 -1.63 4.98 -3.19
C ARG A 165 -1.55 6.37 -3.79
N ARG A 166 -2.33 6.68 -4.84
CA ARG A 166 -2.36 8.02 -5.45
C ARG A 166 -2.83 9.06 -4.44
N ILE A 167 -3.87 8.77 -3.66
CA ILE A 167 -4.38 9.65 -2.60
C ILE A 167 -3.27 9.93 -1.57
N ALA A 168 -2.62 8.88 -1.04
CA ALA A 168 -1.54 9.01 -0.07
C ALA A 168 -0.36 9.83 -0.63
N LEU A 169 0.06 9.56 -1.87
CA LEU A 169 1.16 10.27 -2.54
C LEU A 169 0.83 11.74 -2.80
N ASN A 170 -0.40 12.06 -3.16
CA ASN A 170 -0.82 13.45 -3.35
C ASN A 170 -0.74 14.23 -2.03
N ARG A 171 -1.15 13.62 -0.90
CA ARG A 171 -1.02 14.21 0.45
C ARG A 171 0.45 14.44 0.82
N LEU A 172 1.32 13.44 0.60
CA LEU A 172 2.77 13.61 0.79
C LEU A 172 3.32 14.74 -0.09
N LYS A 173 2.95 14.79 -1.37
CA LYS A 173 3.41 15.81 -2.32
C LYS A 173 2.99 17.21 -1.88
N GLU A 174 1.77 17.37 -1.38
CA GLU A 174 1.29 18.64 -0.85
C GLU A 174 2.08 19.06 0.40
N PHE A 175 2.31 18.14 1.33
CA PHE A 175 3.13 18.37 2.51
C PHE A 175 4.55 18.82 2.12
N MET A 176 5.21 18.10 1.21
CA MET A 176 6.56 18.43 0.76
C MET A 176 6.64 19.80 0.10
N LYS A 177 5.57 20.28 -0.57
CA LYS A 177 5.52 21.63 -1.16
C LYS A 177 5.40 22.73 -0.11
N LYS A 178 4.71 22.46 1.01
CA LYS A 178 4.50 23.43 2.10
C LYS A 178 5.69 23.51 3.06
N SER A 179 6.49 22.45 3.13
CA SER A 179 7.67 22.35 3.99
C SER A 179 9.00 22.67 3.29
N LEU A 180 8.92 23.12 2.03
CA LEU A 180 10.01 23.74 1.26
C LEU A 180 9.82 25.26 1.29
#